data_AF-A0A165ZYB4-F1
#
_entry.id   AF-A0A165ZYB4-F1
#
_cell.length_a   1.000
_cell.length_b   1.000
_cell.length_c   1.000
_cell.angle_alpha   90.00
_cell.angle_beta   90.00
_cell.angle_gamma   90.00
#
_symmetry.space_group_name_H-M   'P 1'
#
loop_
_entity.id
_entity.type
_entity.pdbx_description
1 polymer ?
#
loop_
_entity_poly.entity_id
_entity_poly.type
_entity_poly.pdbx_seq_one_letter_code
_entity_poly.pdbx_strand_id
1 'polypeptide(L)'
;MPTHADTTCSRRAGDLMQDLKTGHLIHASPRAQFFGQLIGSSVSIVVTSTAYSLYQRAYTIPGPAFPAPTAYVWLSLARLLRDGQLPEHCGVFMLAFALLFAGIAALKIHAARRQWPHAKWIPSGVAFAIGFLNTPSFSLARLVGGIVEHVYRTRVSKGNRGDIRIIVIASGFVLGEGVVSIVSLILKTAGVGVISCVGCSPGLCGGCPA
;
A
#
# COMPACT_ATOMS: atom_id res chain seq x y z
N MET A 1 14.13 -17.81 -16.13
CA MET A 1 12.87 -17.04 -16.01
C MET A 1 11.62 -17.83 -15.54
N PRO A 2 11.52 -19.18 -15.52
CA PRO A 2 10.29 -19.84 -15.03
C PRO A 2 10.11 -19.79 -13.50
N THR A 3 11.19 -19.76 -12.71
CA THR A 3 11.14 -19.80 -11.24
C THR A 3 10.45 -18.60 -10.56
N HIS A 4 10.38 -17.44 -11.22
CA HIS A 4 9.74 -16.25 -10.67
C HIS A 4 8.21 -16.24 -10.85
N ALA A 5 7.70 -16.93 -11.88
CA ALA A 5 6.26 -17.08 -12.09
C ALA A 5 5.64 -18.01 -11.02
N ASP A 6 6.33 -19.11 -10.68
CA ASP A 6 5.81 -20.10 -9.73
C ASP A 6 5.66 -19.53 -8.31
N THR A 7 6.60 -18.70 -7.87
CA THR A 7 6.57 -18.08 -6.54
C THR A 7 5.44 -17.06 -6.39
N THR A 8 5.11 -16.33 -7.44
CA THR A 8 4.01 -15.35 -7.43
C THR A 8 2.65 -16.03 -7.46
N CYS A 9 2.49 -17.08 -8.27
CA CYS A 9 1.29 -17.91 -8.27
C CYS A 9 1.03 -18.56 -6.89
N SER A 10 2.08 -19.10 -6.26
CA SER A 10 1.99 -19.72 -4.94
C SER A 10 1.51 -18.74 -3.86
N ARG A 11 2.07 -17.52 -3.84
CA ARG A 11 1.65 -16.48 -2.89
C ARG A 11 0.18 -16.08 -3.09
N ARG A 12 -0.24 -15.86 -4.34
CA ARG A 12 -1.63 -15.50 -4.67
C ARG A 12 -2.61 -16.61 -4.30
N ALA A 13 -2.23 -17.87 -4.50
CA ALA A 13 -3.02 -19.00 -4.07
C ALA A 13 -3.18 -19.04 -2.54
N GLY A 14 -2.12 -18.72 -1.79
CA GLY A 14 -2.17 -18.60 -0.33
C GLY A 14 -3.15 -17.54 0.15
N ASP A 15 -3.09 -16.33 -0.41
CA ASP A 15 -4.02 -15.23 -0.09
C ASP A 15 -5.47 -15.64 -0.41
N LEU A 16 -5.70 -16.28 -1.57
CA LEU A 16 -7.02 -16.77 -1.98
C LEU A 16 -7.61 -17.80 -0.99
N MET A 17 -6.77 -18.72 -0.50
CA MET A 17 -7.20 -19.71 0.49
C MET A 17 -7.58 -19.05 1.82
N GLN A 18 -6.91 -17.96 2.20
CA GLN A 18 -7.25 -17.19 3.40
C GLN A 18 -8.60 -16.47 3.24
N ASP A 19 -8.86 -15.87 2.08
CA ASP A 19 -10.14 -15.23 1.77
C ASP A 19 -11.29 -16.24 1.81
N LEU A 20 -11.14 -17.40 1.16
CA LEU A 20 -12.16 -18.46 1.15
C LEU A 20 -12.41 -19.03 2.55
N LYS A 21 -11.35 -19.23 3.36
CA LYS A 21 -11.49 -19.67 4.75
C LYS A 21 -12.25 -18.65 5.59
N THR A 22 -11.94 -17.37 5.42
CA THR A 22 -12.62 -16.28 6.12
C THR A 22 -14.09 -16.19 5.68
N GLY A 23 -14.36 -16.32 4.38
CA GLY A 23 -15.69 -16.41 3.81
C GLY A 23 -16.52 -17.55 4.38
N HIS A 24 -15.93 -18.73 4.48
CA HIS A 24 -16.59 -19.89 5.09
C HIS A 24 -16.92 -19.66 6.58
N LEU A 25 -16.02 -19.04 7.35
CA LEU A 25 -16.24 -18.72 8.77
C LEU A 25 -17.41 -17.76 8.99
N ILE A 26 -17.63 -16.80 8.08
CA ILE A 26 -18.76 -15.87 8.14
C ILE A 26 -20.03 -16.42 7.46
N HIS A 27 -20.07 -17.73 7.15
CA HIS A 27 -21.18 -18.40 6.46
C HIS A 27 -21.51 -17.81 5.08
N ALA A 28 -20.55 -17.13 4.44
CA ALA A 28 -20.70 -16.68 3.07
C ALA A 28 -20.53 -17.88 2.12
N SER A 29 -21.23 -17.85 0.98
CA SER A 29 -21.17 -18.95 0.01
C SER A 29 -19.80 -18.99 -0.70
N PRO A 30 -18.99 -20.07 -0.55
CA PRO A 30 -17.66 -20.13 -1.16
C PRO A 30 -17.70 -20.14 -2.69
N ARG A 31 -18.77 -20.70 -3.26
CA ARG A 31 -18.99 -20.72 -4.72
C ARG A 31 -19.17 -19.31 -5.30
N ALA A 32 -19.95 -18.44 -4.66
CA ALA A 32 -20.14 -17.09 -5.15
C ALA A 32 -18.85 -16.25 -5.05
N GLN A 33 -18.06 -16.46 -3.98
CA GLN A 33 -16.76 -15.81 -3.83
C GLN A 33 -15.78 -16.23 -4.93
N PHE A 34 -15.72 -17.53 -5.22
CA PHE A 34 -14.87 -18.05 -6.29
C PHE A 34 -15.24 -17.48 -7.67
N PHE A 35 -16.53 -17.49 -8.03
CA PHE A 35 -16.98 -16.91 -9.30
C PHE A 35 -16.76 -15.40 -9.35
N GLY A 36 -16.98 -14.68 -8.23
CA GLY A 36 -16.70 -13.25 -8.14
C GLY A 36 -15.23 -12.91 -8.37
N GLN A 37 -14.31 -13.68 -7.77
CA GLN A 37 -12.88 -13.52 -7.96
C GLN A 37 -12.43 -13.87 -9.38
N LEU A 38 -13.00 -14.91 -9.98
CA LEU A 38 -12.71 -15.31 -11.36
C LEU A 38 -13.11 -14.20 -12.34
N ILE A 39 -14.36 -13.74 -12.26
CA ILE A 39 -14.87 -12.66 -13.12
C ILE A 39 -14.10 -11.36 -12.89
N GLY A 40 -13.90 -10.98 -11.62
CA GLY A 40 -13.17 -9.77 -11.25
C GLY A 40 -11.73 -9.78 -11.76
N SER A 41 -11.04 -10.93 -11.66
CA SER A 41 -9.66 -11.07 -12.16
C SER A 41 -9.61 -11.02 -13.68
N SER A 42 -10.52 -11.70 -14.39
CA SER A 42 -10.59 -11.67 -15.85
C SER A 42 -10.79 -10.24 -16.38
N VAL A 43 -11.73 -9.48 -15.79
CA VAL A 43 -11.95 -8.07 -16.17
C VAL A 43 -10.74 -7.21 -15.81
N SER A 44 -10.17 -7.42 -14.63
CA SER A 44 -9.01 -6.66 -14.14
C SER A 44 -7.79 -6.81 -15.05
N ILE A 45 -7.57 -7.98 -15.65
CA ILE A 45 -6.46 -8.20 -16.61
C ILE A 45 -6.59 -7.24 -17.80
N VAL A 46 -7.77 -7.16 -18.42
CA VAL A 46 -8.00 -6.31 -19.60
C VAL A 46 -7.87 -4.83 -19.25
N VAL A 47 -8.51 -4.41 -18.14
CA VAL A 47 -8.50 -3.01 -17.70
C VAL A 47 -7.08 -2.58 -17.30
N THR A 48 -6.39 -3.37 -16.49
CA THR A 48 -5.04 -3.03 -15.99
C THR A 48 -4.01 -3.05 -17.11
N SER A 49 -4.07 -4.03 -18.02
CA SER A 49 -3.15 -4.10 -19.16
C SER A 49 -3.30 -2.87 -20.07
N THR A 50 -4.55 -2.49 -20.38
CA THR A 50 -4.85 -1.32 -21.21
C THR A 50 -4.43 -0.02 -20.53
N ALA A 51 -4.76 0.15 -19.25
CA ALA A 51 -4.34 1.30 -18.46
C ALA A 51 -2.81 1.43 -18.42
N TYR A 52 -2.09 0.33 -18.16
CA TYR A 52 -0.64 0.32 -18.13
C TYR A 52 -0.02 0.76 -19.47
N SER A 53 -0.53 0.22 -20.60
CA SER A 53 -0.08 0.66 -21.93
C SER A 53 -0.34 2.15 -22.18
N LEU A 54 -1.45 2.68 -21.68
CA LEU A 54 -1.78 4.11 -21.80
C LEU A 54 -0.84 4.98 -20.95
N TYR A 55 -0.55 4.57 -19.71
CA TYR A 55 0.41 5.23 -18.83
C TYR A 55 1.82 5.27 -19.43
N GLN A 56 2.28 4.17 -20.01
CA GLN A 56 3.62 4.10 -20.60
C GLN A 56 3.77 4.98 -21.86
N ARG A 57 2.66 5.28 -22.56
CA ARG A 57 2.65 6.25 -23.67
C ARG A 57 2.60 7.69 -23.19
N ALA A 58 1.92 7.96 -22.07
CA ALA A 58 1.68 9.31 -21.57
C ALA A 58 2.78 9.82 -20.62
N TYR A 59 3.54 8.93 -19.98
CA TYR A 59 4.56 9.25 -18.98
C TYR A 59 5.81 8.39 -19.13
N THR A 60 6.97 8.96 -18.83
CA THR A 60 8.23 8.23 -18.72
C THR A 60 8.31 7.56 -17.35
N ILE A 61 8.44 6.23 -17.34
CA ILE A 61 8.58 5.41 -16.12
C ILE A 61 9.94 4.70 -16.20
N PRO A 62 10.84 4.86 -15.21
CA PRO A 62 10.74 5.68 -14.00
C PRO A 62 11.01 7.18 -14.28
N GLY A 63 10.23 8.07 -13.67
CA GLY A 63 10.35 9.52 -13.82
C GLY A 63 9.98 10.26 -12.52
N PRO A 64 10.23 11.59 -12.42
CA PRO A 64 10.00 12.36 -11.19
C PRO A 64 8.54 12.36 -10.71
N ALA A 65 7.58 12.21 -11.63
CA ALA A 65 6.15 12.11 -11.30
C ALA A 65 5.75 10.72 -10.74
N PHE A 66 6.49 9.65 -11.07
CA PHE A 66 6.20 8.28 -10.66
C PHE A 66 7.46 7.59 -10.12
N PRO A 67 7.95 7.99 -8.93
CA PRO A 67 9.06 7.30 -8.30
C PRO A 67 8.64 5.89 -7.88
N ALA A 68 9.53 4.91 -8.11
CA ALA A 68 9.33 3.51 -7.74
C ALA A 68 10.21 3.12 -6.53
N PRO A 69 9.92 3.60 -5.30
CA PRO A 69 10.79 3.42 -4.13
C PRO A 69 11.08 1.95 -3.83
N THR A 70 10.06 1.10 -3.90
CA THR A 70 10.22 -0.35 -3.68
C THR A 70 11.13 -0.99 -4.73
N ALA A 71 11.07 -0.56 -5.99
CA ALA A 71 11.94 -1.08 -7.04
C ALA A 71 13.41 -0.74 -6.78
N TYR A 72 13.70 0.45 -6.25
CA TYR A 72 15.06 0.82 -5.84
C TYR A 72 15.60 -0.08 -4.72
N VAL A 73 14.78 -0.45 -3.75
CA VAL A 73 15.20 -1.36 -2.67
C VAL A 73 15.60 -2.73 -3.23
N TRP A 74 14.76 -3.30 -4.11
CA TRP A 74 15.06 -4.58 -4.76
C TRP A 74 16.27 -4.51 -5.68
N LEU A 75 16.44 -3.40 -6.41
CA LEU A 75 17.61 -3.18 -7.25
C LEU A 75 18.89 -3.09 -6.42
N SER A 76 18.86 -2.36 -5.29
CA SER A 76 19.97 -2.27 -4.35
C SER A 76 20.33 -3.63 -3.76
N LEU A 77 19.33 -4.44 -3.40
CA LEU A 77 19.55 -5.82 -2.95
C LEU A 77 20.19 -6.68 -4.05
N ALA A 78 19.69 -6.59 -5.29
CA ALA A 78 20.25 -7.35 -6.40
C ALA A 78 21.71 -6.96 -6.72
N ARG A 79 22.06 -5.67 -6.60
CA ARG A 79 23.44 -5.19 -6.73
C ARG A 79 24.32 -5.71 -5.60
N LEU A 80 23.80 -5.72 -4.37
CA LEU A 80 24.49 -6.26 -3.20
C LEU A 80 24.81 -7.74 -3.35
N LEU A 81 23.84 -8.54 -3.82
CA LEU A 81 24.01 -9.99 -4.02
C LEU A 81 24.96 -10.36 -5.17
N ARG A 82 25.15 -9.46 -6.15
CA ARG A 82 26.01 -9.71 -7.31
C ARG A 82 27.47 -9.41 -6.97
N ASP A 83 27.75 -8.16 -6.62
CA ASP A 83 29.13 -7.64 -6.52
C ASP A 83 29.35 -6.74 -5.29
N GLY A 84 28.34 -6.58 -4.43
CA GLY A 84 28.39 -5.64 -3.32
C GLY A 84 29.00 -6.24 -2.06
N GLN A 85 29.84 -5.47 -1.39
CA GLN A 85 30.28 -5.77 -0.03
C GLN A 85 29.28 -5.13 0.95
N LEU A 86 28.85 -5.89 1.96
CA LEU A 86 28.01 -5.33 3.02
C LEU A 86 28.86 -4.34 3.84
N PRO A 87 28.32 -3.18 4.25
CA PRO A 87 29.01 -2.27 5.15
C PRO A 87 29.49 -3.02 6.41
N GLU A 88 30.73 -2.76 6.86
CA GLU A 88 31.39 -3.52 7.95
C GLU A 88 30.55 -3.62 9.23
N HIS A 89 29.75 -2.60 9.53
CA HIS A 89 28.91 -2.54 10.74
C HIS A 89 27.44 -2.90 10.50
N CYS A 90 27.06 -3.35 9.30
CA CYS A 90 25.68 -3.71 8.97
C CYS A 90 25.16 -4.85 9.86
N GLY A 91 25.98 -5.87 10.12
CA GLY A 91 25.63 -6.98 10.99
C GLY A 91 25.34 -6.57 12.44
N VAL A 92 26.20 -5.70 13.00
CA VAL A 92 26.02 -5.17 14.36
C VAL A 92 24.76 -4.32 14.44
N PHE A 93 24.51 -3.48 13.43
CA PHE A 93 23.29 -2.68 13.35
C PHE A 93 22.03 -3.55 13.26
N MET A 94 22.03 -4.57 12.38
CA MET A 94 20.91 -5.50 12.25
C MET A 94 20.63 -6.23 13.56
N LEU A 95 21.67 -6.72 14.25
CA LEU A 95 21.52 -7.41 15.53
C LEU A 95 21.00 -6.46 16.63
N ALA A 96 21.53 -5.24 16.72
CA ALA A 96 21.11 -4.24 17.70
C ALA A 96 19.62 -3.88 17.52
N PHE A 97 19.19 -3.61 16.29
CA PHE A 97 17.78 -3.31 16.00
C PHE A 97 16.87 -4.52 16.16
N ALA A 98 17.35 -5.73 15.82
CA ALA A 98 16.60 -6.97 16.06
C ALA A 98 16.35 -7.18 17.55
N LEU A 99 17.37 -7.02 18.41
CA LEU A 99 17.23 -7.14 19.85
C LEU A 99 16.32 -6.05 20.44
N LEU A 100 16.46 -4.80 19.98
CA LEU A 100 15.61 -3.69 20.40
C LEU A 100 14.13 -3.97 20.08
N PHE A 101 13.81 -4.30 18.82
CA PHE A 101 12.42 -4.55 18.43
C PHE A 101 11.86 -5.87 18.96
N ALA A 102 12.69 -6.90 19.14
CA ALA A 102 12.29 -8.12 19.84
C ALA A 102 11.93 -7.83 21.31
N GLY A 103 12.73 -7.00 21.99
CA GLY A 103 12.45 -6.53 23.35
C GLY A 103 11.15 -5.73 23.44
N ILE A 104 10.93 -4.78 22.53
CA ILE A 104 9.67 -4.00 22.45
C ILE A 104 8.47 -4.91 22.17
N ALA A 105 8.60 -5.88 21.26
CA ALA A 105 7.55 -6.83 20.96
C ALA A 105 7.23 -7.75 22.16
N ALA A 106 8.25 -8.26 22.84
CA ALA A 106 8.09 -9.05 24.06
C ALA A 106 7.42 -8.24 25.18
N LEU A 107 7.84 -6.99 25.38
CA LEU A 107 7.22 -6.07 26.32
C LEU A 107 5.75 -5.82 25.97
N LYS A 108 5.44 -5.60 24.69
CA LYS A 108 4.06 -5.40 24.23
C LYS A 108 3.18 -6.62 24.49
N ILE A 109 3.69 -7.83 24.21
CA ILE A 109 2.96 -9.08 24.46
C ILE A 109 2.75 -9.28 25.97
N HIS A 110 3.78 -9.03 26.78
CA HIS A 110 3.69 -9.14 28.23
C HIS A 110 2.68 -8.14 28.83
N ALA A 111 2.77 -6.86 28.43
CA ALA A 111 1.84 -5.81 28.85
C ALA A 111 0.40 -6.10 28.42
N ALA A 112 0.20 -6.64 27.21
CA ALA A 112 -1.12 -7.06 26.74
C ALA A 112 -1.70 -8.24 27.54
N ARG A 113 -0.87 -9.26 27.87
CA ARG A 113 -1.29 -10.38 28.71
C ARG A 113 -1.66 -9.96 30.13
N ARG A 114 -0.92 -8.99 30.70
CA ARG A 114 -1.17 -8.44 32.03
C ARG A 114 -2.27 -7.35 32.05
N GLN A 115 -2.91 -7.08 30.92
CA GLN A 115 -3.97 -6.08 30.75
C GLN A 115 -3.56 -4.68 31.23
N TRP A 116 -2.30 -4.30 30.99
CA TRP A 116 -1.82 -2.97 31.36
C TRP A 116 -2.49 -1.90 30.49
N PRO A 117 -3.01 -0.81 31.08
CA PRO A 117 -3.68 0.26 30.34
C PRO A 117 -2.75 0.96 29.34
N HIS A 118 -1.44 0.93 29.57
CA HIS A 118 -0.44 1.54 28.69
C HIS A 118 0.01 0.64 27.52
N ALA A 119 -0.46 -0.61 27.43
CA ALA A 119 -0.05 -1.52 26.35
C ALA A 119 -0.39 -1.00 24.94
N LYS A 120 -1.41 -0.14 24.83
CA LYS A 120 -1.84 0.49 23.57
C LYS A 120 -0.84 1.52 23.03
N TRP A 121 -0.01 2.11 23.89
CA TRP A 121 0.93 3.17 23.54
C TRP A 121 2.31 2.64 23.11
N ILE A 122 2.54 1.34 23.23
CA ILE A 122 3.82 0.74 22.86
C ILE A 122 3.94 0.70 21.33
N PRO A 123 4.97 1.36 20.74
CA PRO A 123 5.15 1.41 19.31
C PRO A 123 5.38 0.00 18.74
N SER A 124 4.90 -0.24 17.52
CA SER A 124 5.11 -1.50 16.82
C SER A 124 6.33 -1.41 15.91
N GLY A 125 7.25 -2.36 16.02
CA GLY A 125 8.37 -2.50 15.07
C GLY A 125 7.90 -2.68 13.62
N VAL A 126 6.73 -3.29 13.41
CA VAL A 126 6.13 -3.44 12.07
C VAL A 126 5.75 -2.08 11.48
N ALA A 127 5.13 -1.20 12.29
CA ALA A 127 4.78 0.15 11.85
C ALA A 127 6.02 0.98 11.52
N PHE A 128 7.08 0.84 12.33
CA PHE A 128 8.37 1.49 12.08
C PHE A 128 9.00 1.04 10.75
N ALA A 129 9.07 -0.27 10.50
CA ALA A 129 9.63 -0.83 9.27
C ALA A 129 8.85 -0.38 8.02
N ILE A 130 7.51 -0.36 8.09
CA ILE A 130 6.65 0.13 7.01
C ILE A 130 6.91 1.61 6.72
N GLY A 131 7.16 2.42 7.75
CA GLY A 131 7.48 3.84 7.59
C GLY A 131 8.80 4.07 6.86
N PHE A 132 9.82 3.26 7.13
CA PHE A 132 11.14 3.36 6.50
C PHE A 132 11.11 3.03 4.99
N LEU A 133 10.22 2.13 4.58
CA LEU A 133 10.13 1.68 3.18
C LEU A 133 9.22 2.56 2.30
N ASN A 134 8.36 3.38 2.91
CA ASN A 134 7.38 4.18 2.18
C ASN A 134 7.81 5.65 2.09
N THR A 135 7.48 6.30 0.98
CA THR A 135 7.68 7.74 0.81
C THR A 135 6.92 8.52 1.91
N PRO A 136 7.50 9.59 2.48
CA PRO A 136 6.88 10.37 3.54
C PRO A 136 5.44 10.81 3.24
N SER A 137 5.14 11.14 1.97
CA SER A 137 3.79 11.54 1.53
C SER A 137 2.72 10.48 1.82
N PHE A 138 3.02 9.19 1.54
CA PHE A 138 2.08 8.09 1.81
C PHE A 138 1.93 7.83 3.31
N SER A 139 3.04 7.91 4.05
CA SER A 139 3.03 7.73 5.51
C SER A 139 2.24 8.82 6.21
N LEU A 140 2.37 10.08 5.76
CA LEU A 140 1.62 11.22 6.31
C LEU A 140 0.13 11.11 6.01
N ALA A 141 -0.25 10.72 4.79
CA ALA A 141 -1.65 10.48 4.44
C ALA A 141 -2.30 9.40 5.33
N ARG A 142 -1.58 8.29 5.59
CA ARG A 142 -2.04 7.24 6.52
C ARG A 142 -2.15 7.74 7.96
N LEU A 143 -1.23 8.59 8.41
CA LEU A 143 -1.29 9.20 9.73
C LEU A 143 -2.55 10.07 9.88
N VAL A 144 -2.82 10.93 8.91
CA VAL A 144 -4.03 11.76 8.89
C VAL A 144 -5.28 10.89 8.92
N GLY A 145 -5.34 9.85 8.08
CA GLY A 145 -6.45 8.88 8.10
C GLY A 145 -6.63 8.19 9.45
N GLY A 146 -5.55 7.77 10.09
CA GLY A 146 -5.58 7.16 11.43
C GLY A 146 -5.99 8.12 12.54
N ILE A 147 -5.59 9.39 12.47
CA ILE A 147 -6.03 10.43 13.40
C ILE A 147 -7.54 10.67 13.23
N VAL A 148 -8.01 10.80 11.99
CA VAL A 148 -9.45 10.97 11.70
C VAL A 148 -10.24 9.79 12.24
N GLU A 149 -9.77 8.55 12.01
CA GLU A 149 -10.39 7.36 12.57
C GLU A 149 -10.41 7.37 14.11
N HIS A 150 -9.29 7.72 14.74
CA HIS A 150 -9.18 7.78 16.19
C HIS A 150 -10.12 8.83 16.80
N VAL A 151 -10.17 10.02 16.22
CA VAL A 151 -11.07 11.10 16.65
C VAL A 151 -12.53 10.68 16.45
N TYR A 152 -12.86 10.08 15.30
CA TYR A 152 -14.20 9.62 14.98
C TYR A 152 -14.69 8.55 15.98
N ARG A 153 -13.85 7.55 16.28
CA ARG A 153 -14.14 6.53 17.31
C ARG A 153 -14.31 7.16 18.70
N THR A 154 -13.50 8.15 19.05
CA THR A 154 -13.49 8.72 20.40
C THR A 154 -14.64 9.71 20.63
N ARG A 155 -15.07 10.44 19.60
CA ARG A 155 -16.05 11.53 19.71
C ARG A 155 -17.46 11.16 19.22
N VAL A 156 -17.58 10.29 18.21
CA VAL A 156 -18.85 10.08 17.49
C VAL A 156 -19.38 8.67 17.67
N SER A 157 -18.53 7.65 17.56
CA SER A 157 -19.00 6.25 17.54
C SER A 157 -18.59 5.45 18.78
N LYS A 158 -19.46 5.42 19.79
CA LYS A 158 -19.36 4.46 20.92
C LYS A 158 -19.93 3.07 20.61
N GLY A 159 -20.23 2.74 19.34
CA GLY A 159 -20.86 1.47 18.95
C GLY A 159 -20.29 0.87 17.67
N ASN A 160 -20.48 -0.45 17.50
CA ASN A 160 -19.91 -1.27 16.42
C ASN A 160 -20.28 -0.83 14.99
N ARG A 161 -21.33 0.00 14.82
CA ARG A 161 -21.82 0.44 13.50
C ARG A 161 -20.97 1.55 12.86
N GLY A 162 -20.23 2.34 13.63
CA GLY A 162 -19.39 3.41 13.07
C GLY A 162 -18.14 2.87 12.36
N ASP A 163 -17.63 1.73 12.80
CA ASP A 163 -16.43 1.10 12.21
C ASP A 163 -16.67 0.70 10.75
N ILE A 164 -17.84 0.13 10.45
CA ILE A 164 -18.17 -0.26 9.07
C ILE A 164 -18.32 0.98 8.17
N ARG A 165 -18.95 2.06 8.69
CA ARG A 165 -19.17 3.30 7.91
C ARG A 165 -17.86 3.98 7.52
N ILE A 166 -16.92 4.11 8.46
CA ILE A 166 -15.64 4.76 8.17
C ILE A 166 -14.81 3.95 7.16
N ILE A 167 -14.89 2.62 7.22
CA ILE A 167 -14.23 1.72 6.25
C ILE A 167 -14.83 1.92 4.85
N VAL A 168 -16.16 1.98 4.72
CA VAL A 168 -16.84 2.20 3.43
C VAL A 168 -16.52 3.57 2.84
N ILE A 169 -16.47 4.61 3.68
CA ILE A 169 -16.10 5.96 3.23
C ILE A 169 -14.64 6.00 2.76
N ALA A 170 -13.73 5.40 3.53
CA ALA A 170 -12.31 5.35 3.19
C ALA A 170 -12.06 4.59 1.88
N SER A 171 -12.73 3.44 1.67
CA SER A 171 -12.62 2.69 0.40
C SER A 171 -13.19 3.50 -0.77
N GLY A 172 -14.26 4.27 -0.54
CA GLY A 172 -14.81 5.21 -1.52
C GLY A 172 -13.80 6.28 -1.96
N PHE A 173 -13.04 6.87 -1.03
CA PHE A 173 -11.99 7.84 -1.36
C PHE A 173 -10.86 7.24 -2.17
N VAL A 174 -10.40 6.03 -1.81
CA VAL A 174 -9.36 5.31 -2.56
C VAL A 174 -9.82 4.96 -3.97
N LEU A 175 -11.07 4.48 -4.11
CA LEU A 175 -11.66 4.20 -5.42
C LEU A 175 -11.83 5.50 -6.24
N GLY A 176 -12.26 6.59 -5.60
CA GLY A 176 -12.45 7.89 -6.22
C GLY A 176 -11.16 8.46 -6.81
N GLU A 177 -10.05 8.42 -6.06
CA GLU A 177 -8.73 8.82 -6.55
C GLU A 177 -8.33 8.03 -7.81
N GLY A 178 -8.52 6.70 -7.78
CA GLY A 178 -8.23 5.82 -8.91
C GLY A 178 -9.05 6.16 -10.16
N VAL A 179 -10.37 6.35 -10.01
CA VAL A 179 -11.26 6.69 -11.12
C VAL A 179 -10.91 8.06 -11.71
N VAL A 180 -10.71 9.08 -10.87
CA VAL A 180 -10.32 10.43 -11.32
C VAL A 180 -8.98 10.41 -12.06
N SER A 181 -8.03 9.58 -11.61
CA SER A 181 -6.74 9.42 -12.26
C SER A 181 -6.87 8.83 -13.68
N ILE A 182 -7.68 7.79 -13.86
CA ILE A 182 -7.96 7.19 -15.18
C ILE A 182 -8.66 8.20 -16.09
N VAL A 183 -9.69 8.89 -15.59
CA VAL A 183 -10.42 9.91 -16.37
C VAL A 183 -9.49 11.04 -16.79
N SER A 184 -8.63 11.52 -15.89
CA SER A 184 -7.63 12.55 -16.18
C SER A 184 -6.62 12.10 -17.22
N LEU A 185 -6.20 10.83 -17.18
CA LEU A 185 -5.33 10.24 -18.19
C LEU A 185 -6.01 10.22 -19.57
N ILE A 186 -7.28 9.79 -19.64
CA ILE A 186 -8.05 9.77 -20.89
C ILE A 186 -8.19 11.18 -21.46
N LEU A 187 -8.56 12.15 -20.64
CA LEU A 187 -8.66 13.57 -21.01
C LEU A 187 -7.33 14.12 -21.55
N LYS A 188 -6.22 13.80 -20.87
CA LYS A 188 -4.87 14.19 -21.30
C LYS A 188 -4.51 13.55 -22.65
N THR A 189 -4.87 12.29 -22.88
CA THR A 189 -4.64 11.63 -24.18
C THR A 189 -5.55 12.12 -25.29
N ALA A 190 -6.72 12.66 -24.96
CA ALA A 190 -7.65 13.29 -25.90
C ALA A 190 -7.30 14.76 -26.22
N GLY A 191 -6.20 15.29 -25.66
CA GLY A 191 -5.73 16.65 -25.95
C GLY A 191 -6.48 17.76 -25.20
N VAL A 192 -7.33 17.42 -24.22
CA VAL A 192 -8.04 18.41 -23.41
C VAL A 192 -7.08 18.95 -22.34
N GLY A 193 -6.74 20.23 -22.42
CA GLY A 193 -5.88 20.92 -21.47
C GLY A 193 -6.52 21.02 -20.08
N VAL A 194 -5.68 21.05 -19.04
CA VAL A 194 -6.13 21.22 -17.64
C VAL A 194 -6.79 22.59 -17.46
N ILE A 195 -7.95 22.62 -16.80
CA ILE A 195 -8.74 23.84 -16.57
C ILE A 195 -8.06 24.80 -15.56
N SER A 196 -7.16 24.27 -14.72
CA SER A 196 -6.44 25.08 -13.73
C SER A 196 -5.15 24.40 -13.24
N CYS A 197 -4.01 25.08 -13.40
CA CYS A 197 -2.68 24.67 -12.93
C CYS A 197 -2.41 25.11 -11.48
N VAL A 198 -3.30 24.79 -10.54
CA VAL A 198 -3.05 25.08 -9.12
C VAL A 198 -2.07 24.03 -8.58
N GLY A 199 -0.82 24.44 -8.36
CA GLY A 199 0.26 23.59 -7.84
C GLY A 199 1.32 23.14 -8.85
N CYS A 200 1.59 23.93 -9.90
CA CYS A 200 2.52 23.52 -10.96
C CYS A 200 3.98 23.46 -10.48
N SER A 201 4.58 22.27 -10.58
CA SER A 201 6.04 22.08 -10.66
C SER A 201 6.44 21.98 -12.14
N PRO A 202 7.58 22.56 -12.57
CA PRO A 202 7.97 22.59 -13.98
C PRO A 202 7.98 21.20 -14.60
N GLY A 203 7.27 21.02 -15.73
CA GLY A 203 7.28 19.80 -16.53
C GLY A 203 6.07 18.85 -16.39
N LEU A 204 5.10 19.11 -15.49
CA LEU A 204 3.90 18.26 -15.36
C LEU A 204 2.69 18.73 -16.20
N CYS A 205 2.64 20.00 -16.58
CA CYS A 205 1.59 20.57 -17.44
C CYS A 205 2.23 21.29 -18.64
N GLY A 206 1.77 21.01 -19.85
CA GLY A 206 2.27 21.62 -21.11
C GLY A 206 1.97 23.12 -21.27
N GLY A 207 1.46 23.79 -20.24
CA GLY A 207 1.12 25.21 -20.23
C GLY A 207 1.69 25.99 -19.04
N CYS A 208 2.63 25.43 -18.27
CA CYS A 208 3.34 26.21 -17.26
C CYS A 208 4.56 26.88 -17.92
N PRO A 209 4.68 28.22 -17.87
CA PRO A 209 5.88 28.90 -18.37
C PRO A 209 7.10 28.39 -17.59
N ALA A 210 8.21 28.26 -18.30
CA ALA A 210 9.49 27.81 -17.75
C ALA A 210 9.93 28.64 -16.54
#